data_AF-A0A2G6FW24-F1
#
_entry.id   AF-A0A2G6FW24-F1
#
_cell.length_a   1.000
_cell.length_b   1.000
_cell.length_c   1.000
_cell.angle_alpha   90.00
_cell.angle_beta   90.00
_cell.angle_gamma   90.00
#
_symmetry.space_group_name_H-M   'P 1'
#
loop_
_entity.id
_entity.type
_entity.pdbx_description
1 polymer ?
#
loop_
_entity_poly.entity_id
_entity_poly.type
_entity_poly.pdbx_seq_one_letter_code
_entity_poly.pdbx_strand_id
1 'polypeptide(L)' 'RRGSPAPVAAGVIHSDLQRGFIRAEVTAYEDLIAAGNMAAAKADNKVRLEGKAYEVQDGDILEIRFSV' A
#
# COMPACT_ATOMS: atom_id res chain seq x y z
N ARG A 1 -2.74 6.31 12.19
CA ARG A 1 -4.05 6.52 12.86
C ARG A 1 -5.15 6.17 11.85
N ARG A 2 -6.40 5.92 12.27
CA ARG A 2 -7.49 5.72 11.30
C ARG A 2 -7.58 6.95 10.38
N GLY A 3 -7.72 6.72 9.07
CA GLY A 3 -7.74 7.78 8.05
C GLY A 3 -6.36 8.40 7.75
N SER A 4 -5.27 7.71 8.08
CA SER A 4 -3.93 8.20 7.70
C SER A 4 -3.70 8.05 6.20
N PRO A 5 -3.24 9.10 5.49
CA PRO A 5 -2.84 8.98 4.10
C PRO A 5 -1.65 8.03 3.92
N ALA A 6 -1.55 7.39 2.75
CA ALA A 6 -0.50 6.42 2.43
C ALA A 6 0.93 6.92 2.69
N PRO A 7 1.32 8.17 2.40
CA PRO A 7 2.66 8.68 2.73
C PRO A 7 2.92 8.75 4.24
N VAL A 8 1.89 9.09 5.03
CA VAL A 8 2.00 9.18 6.49
C VAL A 8 2.12 7.77 7.09
N ALA A 9 1.37 6.80 6.56
CA ALA A 9 1.52 5.40 6.94
C ALA A 9 2.92 4.87 6.62
N ALA A 10 3.46 5.19 5.43
CA ALA A 10 4.82 4.83 5.06
C ALA A 10 5.88 5.45 6.00
N GLY A 11 5.63 6.67 6.49
CA GLY A 11 6.50 7.35 7.46
C GLY A 11 6.65 6.66 8.81
N VAL A 12 5.66 5.84 9.21
CA VAL A 12 5.75 5.03 10.43
C VAL A 12 6.82 3.93 10.30
N ILE A 13 7.05 3.44 9.07
CA ILE A 13 8.10 2.47 8.78
C ILE A 13 9.46 3.17 8.72
N HIS A 14 9.56 4.27 7.97
CA HIS A 14 10.77 5.09 7.88
C HIS A 14 10.48 6.49 7.32
N SER A 15 11.18 7.52 7.82
CA SER A 15 10.97 8.91 7.39
C SER A 15 11.26 9.14 5.90
N ASP A 16 12.23 8.41 5.33
CA ASP A 16 12.57 8.51 3.91
C ASP A 16 11.48 7.96 2.99
N LEU A 17 10.70 6.97 3.45
CA LEU A 17 9.56 6.46 2.68
C LEU A 17 8.46 7.51 2.57
N GLN A 18 8.25 8.31 3.62
CA GLN A 18 7.31 9.43 3.58
C GLN A 18 7.80 10.56 2.68
N ARG A 19 9.10 10.93 2.78
CA ARG A 19 9.70 12.00 1.98
C ARG A 19 9.75 11.64 0.50
N GLY A 20 10.19 10.43 0.18
CA GLY A 20 10.38 9.91 -1.16
C GLY A 20 9.14 9.26 -1.76
N PHE A 21 7.98 9.31 -1.11
CA PHE A 21 6.77 8.60 -1.54
C PHE A 21 6.37 8.97 -2.98
N ILE A 22 6.26 7.95 -3.83
CA ILE A 22 5.72 8.05 -5.19
C ILE A 22 4.27 7.57 -5.20
N ARG A 23 4.05 6.32 -4.80
CA ARG A 23 2.75 5.63 -4.77
C ARG A 23 2.80 4.37 -3.90
N ALA A 24 1.65 3.80 -3.58
CA ALA A 24 1.53 2.51 -2.93
C ALA A 24 0.83 1.49 -3.84
N GLU A 25 1.36 0.27 -3.92
CA GLU A 25 0.60 -0.90 -4.37
C GLU A 25 -0.22 -1.41 -3.19
N VAL A 26 -1.55 -1.43 -3.32
CA VAL A 26 -2.49 -1.75 -2.23
C VAL A 26 -3.31 -2.98 -2.58
N THR A 27 -3.37 -3.93 -1.66
CA THR A 27 -4.18 -5.15 -1.76
C THR A 27 -4.90 -5.37 -0.44
N ALA A 28 -6.20 -5.65 -0.48
CA ALA A 28 -6.93 -6.02 0.73
C ALA A 28 -6.44 -7.38 1.23
N TYR A 29 -6.35 -7.55 2.55
CA TYR A 29 -5.94 -8.81 3.17
C TYR A 29 -6.74 -10.01 2.64
N GLU A 30 -8.06 -9.89 2.55
CA GLU A 30 -8.94 -10.95 2.05
C GLU A 30 -8.60 -11.38 0.62
N ASP A 31 -8.31 -10.41 -0.26
CA ASP A 31 -7.91 -10.66 -1.63
C ASP A 31 -6.54 -11.35 -1.70
N LEU A 32 -5.58 -10.95 -0.85
CA LEU A 32 -4.28 -11.61 -0.80
C LEU A 32 -4.39 -13.06 -0.32
N ILE A 33 -5.17 -13.30 0.73
CA ILE A 33 -5.38 -14.65 1.26
C ILE A 33 -6.09 -15.53 0.23
N ALA A 34 -7.09 -15.01 -0.46
CA ALA A 34 -7.79 -15.74 -1.52
C ALA A 34 -6.86 -16.08 -2.70
N ALA A 35 -5.97 -15.16 -3.08
CA ALA A 35 -5.00 -15.36 -4.16
C ALA A 35 -3.79 -16.22 -3.73
N GLY A 36 -3.53 -16.36 -2.43
CA GLY A 36 -2.43 -17.14 -1.84
C GLY A 36 -1.06 -16.44 -1.86
N ASN A 37 -0.79 -15.54 -2.81
CA ASN A 37 0.40 -14.69 -2.83
C ASN A 37 0.21 -13.40 -3.66
N MET A 38 1.13 -12.44 -3.51
CA MET A 38 1.06 -11.14 -4.18
C MET A 38 1.13 -11.23 -5.71
N ALA A 39 1.86 -12.19 -6.27
CA ALA A 39 1.98 -12.35 -7.71
C ALA A 39 0.65 -12.81 -8.33
N ALA A 40 -0.03 -13.75 -7.68
CA ALA A 40 -1.38 -14.18 -8.05
C ALA A 40 -2.40 -13.04 -7.89
N ALA A 41 -2.37 -12.32 -6.77
CA ALA A 41 -3.25 -11.16 -6.57
C ALA A 41 -3.05 -10.09 -7.66
N LYS A 42 -1.81 -9.90 -8.13
CA LYS A 42 -1.49 -8.98 -9.23
C LYS A 42 -2.01 -9.49 -10.57
N ALA A 43 -1.87 -10.79 -10.86
CA ALA A 43 -2.41 -11.41 -12.06
C ALA A 43 -3.95 -11.31 -12.12
N ASP A 44 -4.60 -11.39 -10.95
CA ASP A 44 -6.06 -11.28 -10.80
C ASP A 44 -6.56 -9.83 -10.69
N ASN A 45 -5.71 -8.84 -10.94
CA ASN A 45 -6.04 -7.41 -10.88
C ASN A 45 -6.56 -6.94 -9.51
N LYS A 46 -6.14 -7.60 -8.42
CA LYS A 46 -6.47 -7.23 -7.03
C LYS A 46 -5.49 -6.25 -6.40
N VAL A 47 -4.42 -5.89 -7.10
CA VAL A 47 -3.45 -4.87 -6.66
C VAL A 47 -3.82 -3.53 -7.29
N ARG A 48 -4.12 -2.54 -6.45
CA ARG A 48 -4.40 -1.16 -6.89
C ARG A 48 -3.16 -0.29 -6.74
N LEU A 49 -3.04 0.71 -7.59
CA LEU A 49 -2.00 1.73 -7.49
C LEU A 49 -2.60 3.00 -6.91
N GLU A 50 -2.23 3.31 -5.68
CA GLU A 50 -2.81 4.39 -4.90
C GLU A 50 -1.83 5.55 -4.69
N GLY A 51 -2.36 6.75 -4.79
CA GLY A 51 -1.60 8.00 -4.70
C GLY A 51 -1.44 8.53 -3.28
N LYS A 52 -0.89 9.74 -3.16
CA LYS A 52 -0.64 10.41 -1.88
C LYS A 52 -1.88 10.69 -1.05
N ALA A 53 -3.03 10.84 -1.70
CA ALA A 53 -4.31 11.13 -1.06
C ALA A 53 -5.06 9.87 -0.59
N TYR A 54 -4.56 8.67 -0.90
CA TYR A 54 -5.21 7.44 -0.48
C TYR A 54 -5.18 7.29 1.03
N GLU A 55 -6.35 7.13 1.64
CA GLU A 55 -6.47 6.82 3.05
C GLU A 55 -6.33 5.31 3.24
N VAL A 56 -5.33 4.91 4.02
CA VAL A 56 -5.08 3.50 4.32
C VAL A 56 -6.24 2.94 5.14
N GLN A 57 -6.78 1.82 4.67
CA GLN A 57 -7.85 1.09 5.33
C GLN A 57 -7.28 0.00 6.24
N ASP A 58 -8.11 -0.42 7.18
CA ASP A 58 -7.76 -1.55 8.05
C ASP A 58 -7.67 -2.84 7.21
N GLY A 59 -6.62 -3.63 7.45
CA GLY A 59 -6.36 -4.84 6.68
C GLY A 59 -5.78 -4.61 5.27
N ASP A 60 -5.40 -3.40 4.91
CA ASP A 60 -4.64 -3.20 3.67
C ASP A 60 -3.21 -3.71 3.79
N ILE A 61 -2.73 -4.30 2.71
CA ILE A 61 -1.34 -4.69 2.50
C ILE A 61 -0.75 -3.72 1.49
N LEU A 62 0.30 -3.01 1.89
CA LEU A 62 0.91 -1.94 1.11
C LEU A 62 2.36 -2.27 0.75
N GLU A 63 2.68 -2.15 -0.54
CA GLU A 63 4.06 -2.08 -1.02
C GLU A 63 4.34 -0.64 -1.48
N ILE A 64 5.26 0.04 -0.79
CA ILE A 64 5.54 1.46 -1.02
C ILE A 64 6.60 1.63 -2.12
N ARG A 65 6.25 2.37 -3.17
CA ARG A 65 7.20 2.84 -4.18
C ARG A 65 7.72 4.21 -3.76
N PHE A 66 9.02 4.33 -3.57
CA PHE A 66 9.66 5.58 -3.18
C PHE A 66 10.96 5.80 -3.97
N SER A 67 11.41 7.05 -4.02
CA SER A 67 12.74 7.44 -4.50
C SER A 67 13.28 8.53 -3.60
N VAL A 68 14.56 8.43 -3.27
CA VAL A 68 15.30 9.40 -2.45
C VAL A 68 16.51 9.90 -3.21
#